data_AF-X8E5Y1-F1
#
_entry.id   AF-X8E5Y1-F1
#
_cell.length_a   1.000
_cell.length_b   1.000
_cell.length_c   1.000
_cell.angle_alpha   90.00
_cell.angle_beta   90.00
_cell.angle_gamma   90.00
#
_symmetry.space_group_name_H-M   'P 1'
#
loop_
_entity.id
_entity.type
_entity.pdbx_description
1 polymer ?
#
loop_
_entity_poly.entity_id
_entity_poly.type
_entity_poly.pdbx_seq_one_letter_code
_entity_poly.pdbx_strand_id
1 'polypeptide(L)' 'MLIVADDIGSAATGLVDLLLAAGGELVTMLVGAGLDADGAVVESTMKVHVHDHHPGTEVVSYRTGHRGDALLIGVE' A
#
# COMPACT_ATOMS: atom_id res chain seq x y z
N MET A 1 -2.33 -10.05 -10.37
CA MET A 1 -1.04 -9.37 -10.59
C MET A 1 -0.09 -9.77 -9.46
N LEU A 2 1.19 -9.99 -9.73
CA LEU A 2 2.17 -10.45 -8.74
C LEU A 2 3.42 -9.56 -8.83
N ILE A 3 3.86 -9.03 -7.70
CA ILE A 3 5.12 -8.28 -7.54
C ILE A 3 5.91 -8.95 -6.42
N VAL A 4 7.21 -9.14 -6.66
CA VAL A 4 8.16 -9.70 -5.69
C VAL A 4 9.29 -8.69 -5.53
N ALA A 5 9.56 -8.30 -4.29
CA ALA A 5 10.60 -7.35 -3.92
C ALA A 5 11.29 -7.79 -2.62
N ASP A 6 12.37 -7.11 -2.25
CA ASP A 6 13.16 -7.43 -1.06
C ASP A 6 12.40 -7.20 0.25
N ASP A 7 11.42 -6.31 0.25
CA ASP A 7 10.57 -5.99 1.40
C ASP A 7 9.13 -5.64 0.99
N ILE A 8 8.22 -5.69 1.96
CA ILE A 8 6.80 -5.43 1.75
C ILE A 8 6.50 -4.00 1.30
N GLY A 9 7.31 -3.01 1.71
CA GLY A 9 7.18 -1.62 1.28
C GLY A 9 7.50 -1.47 -0.20
N SER A 10 8.63 -2.02 -0.63
CA SER A 10 9.04 -2.05 -2.06
C SER A 10 8.04 -2.79 -2.94
N ALA A 11 7.47 -3.90 -2.45
CA ALA A 11 6.43 -4.62 -3.19
C ALA A 11 5.13 -3.80 -3.28
N ALA A 12 4.76 -3.12 -2.19
CA ALA A 12 3.54 -2.31 -2.12
C ALA A 12 3.61 -1.08 -3.04
N THR A 13 4.72 -0.33 -3.05
CA THR A 13 4.89 0.85 -3.91
C THR A 13 4.86 0.48 -5.38
N GLY A 14 5.59 -0.57 -5.78
CA GLY A 14 5.54 -1.08 -7.15
C GLY A 14 4.14 -1.55 -7.57
N LEU A 15 3.36 -2.10 -6.62
CA LEU A 15 1.97 -2.49 -6.88
C LEU A 15 1.09 -1.28 -7.12
N VAL A 16 1.23 -0.24 -6.29
CA VAL A 16 0.48 1.01 -6.44
C VAL A 16 0.82 1.72 -7.74
N ASP A 17 2.09 1.81 -8.12
CA ASP A 17 2.50 2.42 -9.40
C ASP A 17 1.81 1.76 -10.59
N LEU A 18 1.75 0.43 -10.57
CA LEU A 18 1.14 -0.33 -11.64
C LEU A 18 -0.39 -0.23 -11.64
N LEU A 19 -1.00 -0.14 -10.47
CA LEU A 19 -2.45 0.04 -10.32
C LEU A 19 -2.89 1.47 -10.72
N LEU A 20 -2.15 2.49 -10.30
CA LEU A 20 -2.45 3.89 -10.61
C LEU A 20 -2.13 4.28 -12.06
N ALA A 21 -1.25 3.55 -12.75
CA ALA A 21 -1.04 3.73 -14.19
C ALA A 21 -2.34 3.56 -15.01
N ALA A 22 -3.36 2.88 -14.46
CA ALA A 22 -4.68 2.75 -15.08
C ALA A 22 -5.63 3.94 -14.80
N GLY A 23 -5.24 4.90 -13.95
CA GLY A 23 -5.97 6.15 -13.71
C GLY A 23 -6.76 6.24 -12.40
N GLY A 24 -6.32 5.55 -11.34
CA GLY A 24 -6.97 5.65 -10.02
C GLY A 24 -6.62 6.94 -9.27
N GLU A 25 -7.48 7.37 -8.35
CA GLU A 25 -7.31 8.59 -7.53
C GLU A 25 -7.28 8.31 -6.01
N LEU A 26 -7.59 7.09 -5.61
CA LEU A 26 -7.55 6.66 -4.21
C LEU A 26 -6.85 5.32 -4.08
N VAL A 27 -5.96 5.21 -3.09
CA VAL A 27 -5.33 3.96 -2.66
C VAL A 27 -5.86 3.60 -1.28
N THR A 28 -6.53 2.45 -1.18
CA THR A 28 -7.00 1.90 0.09
C THR A 28 -6.14 0.73 0.51
N MET A 29 -5.60 0.79 1.73
CA MET A 29 -4.76 -0.25 2.32
C MET A 29 -5.44 -0.88 3.52
N LEU A 30 -5.44 -2.21 3.59
CA LEU A 30 -5.87 -2.97 4.77
C LEU A 30 -4.68 -3.76 5.31
N VAL A 31 -4.26 -3.43 6.52
CA VAL A 31 -3.10 -4.00 7.20
C VAL A 31 -3.56 -5.13 8.11
N GLY A 32 -3.05 -6.34 7.92
CA GLY A 32 -3.29 -7.48 8.80
C GLY A 32 -2.63 -7.31 10.17
N ALA A 33 -3.18 -7.97 11.20
CA ALA A 33 -2.69 -7.85 12.58
C ALA A 33 -1.26 -8.41 12.78
N GLY A 34 -0.75 -9.22 11.84
CA GLY A 34 0.62 -9.73 11.89
C GLY A 34 1.67 -8.69 11.47
N LEU A 35 1.26 -7.62 10.80
CA LEU A 35 2.12 -6.56 10.29
C LEU A 35 2.16 -5.34 11.21
N ASP A 36 2.03 -5.47 12.53
CA ASP A 36 1.81 -4.26 13.35
C ASP A 36 2.98 -3.27 13.29
N ALA A 37 4.22 -3.76 13.41
CA ALA A 37 5.44 -2.95 13.28
C ALA A 37 5.70 -2.56 11.82
N ASP A 38 5.72 -3.55 10.91
CA ASP A 38 6.04 -3.32 9.49
C ASP A 38 4.98 -2.49 8.77
N GLY A 39 3.72 -2.68 9.13
CA GLY A 39 2.58 -1.96 8.57
C GLY A 39 2.62 -0.46 8.86
N ALA A 40 3.14 -0.03 10.01
CA ALA A 40 3.32 1.41 10.27
C ALA A 40 4.37 2.02 9.34
N VAL A 41 5.47 1.28 9.11
CA VAL A 41 6.52 1.69 8.16
C VAL A 41 5.94 1.75 6.75
N VAL A 42 5.26 0.70 6.29
CA VAL A 42 4.66 0.63 4.96
C VAL A 42 3.63 1.74 4.74
N GLU A 43 2.78 2.04 5.71
CA GLU A 43 1.83 3.16 5.63
C GLU A 43 2.55 4.50 5.44
N SER A 44 3.62 4.75 6.18
CA SER A 44 4.40 5.99 6.04
C SER A 44 5.11 6.07 4.69
N THR A 45 5.74 4.98 4.25
CA THR A 45 6.40 4.88 2.95
C THR A 45 5.40 5.10 1.83
N MET A 46 4.21 4.51 1.91
CA MET A 46 3.18 4.66 0.90
C MET A 46 2.70 6.11 0.78
N LYS A 47 2.46 6.79 1.91
CA LYS A 47 2.05 8.20 1.91
C LYS A 47 3.07 9.10 1.22
N VAL A 48 4.36 8.90 1.52
CA VAL A 48 5.44 9.65 0.86
C VAL A 48 5.50 9.30 -0.62
N HIS A 49 5.49 8.01 -0.96
CA HIS A 49 5.61 7.55 -2.34
C HIS A 49 4.49 8.08 -3.24
N VAL A 50 3.23 7.99 -2.80
CA VAL A 50 2.07 8.50 -3.54
C VAL A 50 2.10 10.02 -3.64
N HIS A 51 2.50 10.72 -2.57
CA HIS A 51 2.64 12.18 -2.62
C HIS A 51 3.67 12.63 -3.67
N ASP A 52 4.80 11.94 -3.77
CA ASP A 52 5.90 12.31 -4.66
C ASP A 52 5.65 11.90 -6.12
N HIS A 53 5.01 10.74 -6.36
CA HIS A 53 4.90 10.15 -7.70
C HIS A 53 3.49 10.24 -8.32
N HIS A 54 2.44 10.39 -7.51
CA HIS A 54 1.05 10.40 -7.95
C HIS A 54 0.29 11.59 -7.33
N PRO A 55 0.66 12.83 -7.69
CA PRO A 55 0.08 14.02 -7.10
C PRO A 55 -1.43 14.06 -7.31
N GLY A 56 -2.17 14.30 -6.22
CA GLY A 56 -3.64 14.30 -6.22
C GLY A 56 -4.28 12.96 -5.88
N THR A 57 -3.50 11.88 -5.77
CA THR A 57 -3.98 10.59 -5.25
C THR A 57 -3.95 10.57 -3.73
N GLU A 58 -5.04 10.10 -3.11
CA GLU A 58 -5.12 9.96 -1.65
C GLU A 58 -4.76 8.54 -1.19
N VAL A 59 -4.20 8.41 0.02
CA VAL A 59 -3.88 7.10 0.63
C VAL A 59 -4.61 6.97 1.97
N VAL A 60 -5.43 5.94 2.08
CA VAL A 60 -6.16 5.61 3.31
C VAL A 60 -5.77 4.22 3.80
N SER A 61 -5.45 4.10 5.08
CA SER A 61 -5.04 2.85 5.72
C SER A 61 -5.99 2.44 6.83
N TYR A 62 -6.31 1.14 6.88
CA TYR A 62 -7.14 0.53 7.92
C TYR A 62 -6.42 -0.67 8.52
N ARG A 63 -6.43 -0.74 9.86
CA ARG A 63 -5.98 -1.92 10.60
C ARG A 63 -7.11 -2.93 10.65
N THR A 64 -6.82 -4.17 10.26
CA THR A 64 -7.80 -5.26 10.27
C THR A 64 -7.45 -6.29 11.33
N GLY A 65 -8.46 -6.91 11.92
CA GLY A 65 -8.28 -8.09 12.79
C GLY A 65 -7.92 -9.36 12.02
N HIS A 66 -7.60 -9.27 10.72
CA HIS A 66 -7.27 -10.43 9.91
C HIS A 66 -5.97 -11.06 10.44
N ARG A 67 -6.03 -12.35 10.77
CA ARG A 67 -4.90 -13.09 11.30
C ARG A 67 -3.99 -13.49 10.14
N GLY A 68 -2.91 -12.74 9.96
CA GLY A 68 -1.86 -13.03 8.99
C GLY A 68 -1.03 -11.79 8.66
N ASP A 69 0.09 -12.01 7.97
CA ASP A 69 1.03 -10.97 7.55
C ASP A 69 0.64 -10.39 6.17
N ALA A 70 -0.66 -10.22 5.96
CA ALA A 70 -1.21 -9.80 4.67
C ALA A 70 -1.46 -8.29 4.63
N LEU A 71 -1.03 -7.65 3.55
CA LEU A 71 -1.40 -6.29 3.17
C LEU A 71 -2.28 -6.37 1.93
N LEU A 72 -3.51 -5.86 2.02
CA LEU A 72 -4.41 -5.76 0.86
C LEU A 72 -4.42 -4.32 0.38
N ILE A 73 -4.33 -4.15 -0.94
CA ILE A 73 -4.29 -2.83 -1.60
C ILE A 73 -5.37 -2.82 -2.68
N GLY A 74 -6.22 -1.80 -2.64
CA GLY A 74 -7.20 -1.49 -3.69
C GLY A 74 -6.99 -0.08 -4.22
N VAL A 75 -7.34 0.14 -5.50
CA VAL A 75 -7.41 1.47 -6.10
C VAL A 75 -8.79 1.70 -6.71
N GLU A 76 -9.25 2.95 -6.70
CA GLU A 76 -10.51 3.42 -7.33
C GLU A 76 -10.25 4.41 -8.45
#